data_AF-A0AAN8KB74-F1
#
_entry.id   AF-A0AAN8KB74-F1
#
_cell.length_a   1.000
_cell.length_b   1.000
_cell.length_c   1.000
_cell.angle_alpha   90.00
_cell.angle_beta   90.00
_cell.angle_gamma   90.00
#
_symmetry.space_group_name_H-M   'P 1'
#
loop_
_entity.id
_entity.type
_entity.pdbx_description
1 polymer ?
#
loop_
_entity_poly.entity_id
_entity_poly.type
_entity_poly.pdbx_seq_one_letter_code
_entity_poly.pdbx_strand_id
1 'polypeptide(L)' 'MINSPPGAYIPTCDRKGQYTPKQCWGSTGSCWCVTCNGLKIRGTETPPGTAIINCATLICS' A
#
# COMPACT_ATOMS: atom_id res chain seq x y z
N MET A 1 -18.97 12.34 7.68
CA MET A 1 -18.34 11.33 8.57
C MET A 1 -18.23 10.02 7.79
N ILE A 2 -17.00 9.64 7.41
CA ILE A 2 -16.73 8.51 6.53
C ILE A 2 -17.11 7.19 7.25
N ASN A 3 -18.11 6.47 6.74
CA ASN A 3 -18.52 5.16 7.25
C ASN A 3 -17.53 4.08 6.76
N SER A 4 -16.28 4.09 7.24
CA SER A 4 -15.35 2.99 6.99
C SER A 4 -15.47 1.98 8.13
N PRO A 5 -15.78 0.70 7.85
CA PRO A 5 -15.86 -0.30 8.90
C PRO A 5 -14.50 -0.45 9.61
N PRO A 6 -14.49 -0.80 10.91
CA PRO A 6 -13.27 -1.08 11.63
C PRO A 6 -12.42 -2.11 10.87
N GLY A 7 -11.15 -1.79 10.65
CA GLY A 7 -10.23 -2.65 9.91
C GLY A 7 -10.32 -2.52 8.39
N ALA A 8 -11.05 -1.55 7.84
CA ALA A 8 -10.98 -1.24 6.41
C ALA A 8 -9.56 -0.86 5.98
N TYR A 9 -9.23 -1.17 4.72
CA TYR A 9 -7.99 -0.70 4.13
C TYR A 9 -8.04 0.82 3.94
N ILE A 10 -7.05 1.51 4.49
CA ILE A 10 -6.85 2.95 4.32
C ILE A 10 -5.55 3.11 3.51
N PRO A 11 -5.60 3.70 2.32
CA PRO A 11 -4.40 3.92 1.52
C PRO A 11 -3.51 4.98 2.17
N THR A 12 -2.21 4.75 2.08
CA THR A 12 -1.17 5.67 2.52
C THR A 12 -0.77 6.57 1.36
N CYS A 13 -0.75 7.88 1.60
CA CYS A 13 -0.34 8.88 0.62
C CYS A 13 0.86 9.68 1.12
N ASP A 14 1.65 10.23 0.20
CA ASP A 14 2.74 11.14 0.48
C ASP A 14 2.25 12.58 0.74
N ARG A 15 3.18 13.51 0.98
CA ARG A 15 2.87 14.93 1.26
C ARG A 15 2.24 15.66 0.06
N LYS A 16 2.38 15.13 -1.16
CA LYS A 16 1.77 15.66 -2.38
C LYS A 16 0.38 15.03 -2.64
N GLY A 17 -0.07 14.12 -1.78
CA GLY A 17 -1.34 13.40 -1.94
C GLY A 17 -1.26 12.22 -2.91
N GLN A 18 -0.06 11.82 -3.34
CA GLN A 18 0.14 10.66 -4.22
C GLN A 18 0.24 9.37 -3.41
N TYR A 19 -0.17 8.24 -3.97
CA TYR A 19 -0.04 6.95 -3.30
C TYR A 19 1.43 6.63 -3.02
N THR A 20 1.75 6.26 -1.79
CA THR A 20 3.09 5.74 -1.51
C THR A 20 3.29 4.41 -2.22
N PRO A 21 4.46 4.13 -2.82
CA PRO A 21 4.69 2.89 -3.57
C PRO A 21 4.44 1.62 -2.75
N LYS A 22 4.62 1.69 -1.42
CA LYS A 22 4.24 0.64 -0.49
C LYS A 22 2.90 0.97 0.15
N GLN A 23 1.96 0.02 0.09
CA GLN A 23 0.69 0.06 0.80
C GLN A 23 0.66 -1.09 1.79
N CYS A 24 0.14 -0.82 2.99
CA CYS A 24 0.02 -1.84 4.03
C CYS A 24 -1.38 -1.77 4.62
N TRP A 25 -2.04 -2.92 4.72
CA TRP A 25 -3.31 -3.04 5.38
C TRP A 25 -3.09 -3.39 6.85
N GLY A 26 -3.18 -2.38 7.72
CA GLY A 26 -2.90 -2.54 9.15
C GLY A 26 -3.74 -3.63 9.85
N SER A 27 -4.97 -3.88 9.38
CA SER A 27 -5.86 -4.88 10.00
C SER A 27 -5.46 -6.32 9.69
N THR A 28 -4.89 -6.57 8.52
CA THR A 28 -4.45 -7.93 8.13
C THR A 28 -2.95 -8.12 8.30
N GLY A 29 -2.18 -7.03 8.33
CA GLY A 29 -0.72 -7.01 8.35
C GLY A 29 -0.09 -7.27 6.99
N SER A 30 -0.88 -7.39 5.92
CA SER A 30 -0.38 -7.58 4.56
C SER A 30 0.11 -6.27 3.97
N CYS A 31 1.21 -6.31 3.21
CA CYS A 31 1.71 -5.18 2.45
C CYS A 31 1.84 -5.54 0.97
N TRP A 32 1.75 -4.56 0.09
CA TRP A 32 1.95 -4.73 -1.35
C TRP A 32 2.52 -3.46 -1.99
N CYS A 33 3.05 -3.60 -3.20
CA CYS A 33 3.44 -2.44 -3.99
C CYS A 33 2.27 -1.94 -4.84
N VAL A 34 2.19 -0.63 -5.03
CA VAL A 34 1.25 0.02 -5.94
C VAL A 34 1.98 0.96 -6.90
N THR A 35 1.35 1.27 -8.02
CA THR A 35 1.76 2.37 -8.91
C THR A 35 1.32 3.73 -8.33
N CYS A 36 1.78 4.87 -8.89
CA CYS A 36 1.30 6.21 -8.50
C CYS A 36 -0.21 6.38 -8.51
N ASN A 37 -0.90 5.61 -9.36
CA ASN A 37 -2.35 5.66 -9.50
C ASN A 37 -3.05 4.77 -8.46
N GLY A 38 -2.30 4.16 -7.53
CA GLY A 38 -2.83 3.28 -6.49
C GLY A 38 -3.12 1.85 -6.97
N LEU A 39 -2.67 1.45 -8.17
CA LEU A 39 -2.91 0.10 -8.70
C LEU A 39 -1.93 -0.90 -8.09
N LYS A 40 -2.46 -1.93 -7.42
CA LYS A 40 -1.68 -3.04 -6.85
C LYS A 40 -0.90 -3.79 -7.93
N ILE A 41 0.41 -3.94 -7.71
CA ILE A 41 1.29 -4.73 -8.58
C ILE A 41 1.14 -6.21 -8.22
N ARG A 42 0.78 -7.04 -9.20
CA ARG A 42 0.58 -8.47 -8.99
C ARG A 42 1.87 -9.14 -8.51
N GLY A 43 1.77 -10.04 -7.53
CA GLY A 43 2.93 -10.77 -6.98
C GLY A 43 3.75 -10.00 -5.95
N THR A 44 3.35 -8.76 -5.61
CA THR A 44 4.04 -7.96 -4.59
C THR A 44 3.37 -8.01 -3.22
N GLU A 45 2.26 -8.74 -3.10
CA GLU A 45 1.59 -8.91 -1.82
C GLU A 45 2.38 -9.85 -0.92
N THR A 46 2.74 -9.36 0.26
CA THR A 46 3.46 -10.08 1.27
C THR A 46 2.58 -10.34 2.49
N PRO A 47 2.59 -11.55 3.06
CA PRO A 47 1.91 -11.82 4.32
C PRO A 47 2.58 -11.09 5.50
N PRO A 48 1.89 -11.00 6.65
CA PRO A 48 2.45 -10.38 7.85
C PRO A 48 3.78 -11.02 8.26
N GLY A 49 4.76 -10.21 8.64
CA GLY A 49 6.07 -10.68 9.08
C GLY A 49 7.04 -11.06 7.95
N THR A 50 6.68 -10.82 6.69
CA THR A 50 7.60 -11.01 5.55
C THR A 50 8.59 -9.86 5.42
N ALA A 51 9.79 -10.17 4.90
CA ALA A 51 10.87 -9.20 4.68
C ALA A 51 10.43 -8.00 3.82
N ILE A 52 11.15 -6.88 4.00
CA ILE A 52 10.87 -5.59 3.38
C ILE A 52 10.84 -5.74 1.85
N ILE A 53 9.66 -5.54 1.26
CA ILE A 53 9.52 -5.45 -0.19
C ILE A 53 10.02 -4.09 -0.68
N ASN A 54 11.03 -4.10 -1.55
CA ASN A 54 11.57 -2.89 -2.16
C ASN A 54 10.65 -2.42 -3.28
N CYS A 55 9.64 -1.61 -2.94
CA CYS A 55 8.76 -0.96 -3.92
C CYS A 55 9.42 0.24 -4.63
N ALA A 56 10.73 0.46 -4.44
CA ALA A 56 11.47 1.64 -4.92
C ALA A 56 11.71 1.66 -6.44
N THR A 57 11.48 0.56 -7.15
CA THR A 57 11.88 0.42 -8.55
C THR A 57 10.75 0.74 -9.55
N LEU A 58 9.52 0.97 -9.10
CA LEU A 58 8.38 1.13 -10.01
C LEU A 58 7.46 2.30 -9.58
N ILE A 59 7.66 3.44 -10.26
CA ILE A 59 6.66 4.50 -10.53
C ILE A 59 6.34 5.45 -9.36
N CYS A 60 7.03 6.59 -9.32
CA CYS A 60 6.52 7.96 -9.50
C CYS A 60 7.70 8.85 -9.90
N SER A 61 7.66 9.41 -11.11
CA SER A 61 8.68 10.33 -11.64
C SER A 61 8.80 11.59 -10.79
#